data_AF-U2CQM0-F1
#
_entry.id   AF-U2CQM0-F1
#
_cell.length_a   1.000
_cell.length_b   1.000
_cell.length_c   1.000
_cell.angle_alpha   90.00
_cell.angle_beta   90.00
_cell.angle_gamma   90.00
#
_symmetry.space_group_name_H-M   'P 1'
#
loop_
_entity.id
_entity.type
_entity.pdbx_description
1 polymer ?
#
loop_
_entity_poly.entity_id
_entity_poly.type
_entity_poly.pdbx_seq_one_letter_code
_entity_poly.pdbx_strand_id
1 'polypeptide(L)'
;RSLHEMLSVQDSEILSLVPDYRINLFSPAKIKDEELNNLQSNLREVMLFIKYVKDKRKLKELTSENSGFQSLELKAARSIDSITGIHLRFTETERSVNMCQAVQEMYDDARAEGHLAGRTEGLQDHALLTAQRMLEDSRFSPEDISRFSGLPLEDVLKLREK
;
A
#
# COMPACT_ATOMS: atom_id res chain seq x y z
N ARG A 1 -9.96 1.32 -28.90
CA ARG A 1 -11.30 1.29 -28.32
C ARG A 1 -12.01 2.55 -28.77
N SER A 2 -13.31 2.51 -28.99
CA SER A 2 -14.07 3.73 -29.27
C SER A 2 -14.48 4.42 -27.95
N LEU A 3 -14.88 5.68 -28.01
CA LEU A 3 -15.36 6.41 -26.83
C LEU A 3 -16.64 5.79 -26.31
N HIS A 4 -17.54 5.37 -27.20
CA HIS A 4 -18.76 4.65 -26.86
C HIS A 4 -18.47 3.35 -26.11
N GLU A 5 -17.48 2.56 -26.55
CA GLU A 5 -17.04 1.34 -25.84
C GLU A 5 -16.50 1.58 -24.42
N MET A 6 -16.09 2.81 -24.10
CA MET A 6 -15.54 3.18 -22.80
C MET A 6 -16.59 3.73 -21.85
N LEU A 7 -17.73 4.20 -22.36
CA LEU A 7 -18.81 4.72 -21.54
C LEU A 7 -19.61 3.57 -20.93
N SER A 8 -20.00 3.73 -19.65
CA SER A 8 -20.90 2.77 -19.00
C SER A 8 -22.33 2.83 -19.53
N VAL A 9 -22.71 3.95 -20.16
CA VAL A 9 -24.05 4.15 -20.74
C VAL A 9 -24.16 3.42 -22.08
N GLN A 10 -25.27 2.67 -22.26
CA GLN A 10 -25.57 1.92 -23.48
C GLN A 10 -26.83 2.45 -24.21
N ASP A 11 -27.41 3.53 -23.69
CA ASP A 11 -28.60 4.17 -24.27
C ASP A 11 -28.26 4.83 -25.61
N SER A 12 -28.97 4.43 -26.68
CA SER A 12 -28.71 4.89 -28.04
C SER A 12 -29.03 6.36 -28.27
N GLU A 13 -30.03 6.93 -27.57
CA GLU A 13 -30.34 8.35 -27.70
C GLU A 13 -29.21 9.18 -27.10
N ILE A 14 -28.72 8.81 -25.93
CA ILE A 14 -27.58 9.49 -25.30
C ILE A 14 -26.30 9.33 -26.14
N LEU A 15 -26.01 8.12 -26.62
CA LEU A 15 -24.83 7.86 -27.46
C LEU A 15 -24.91 8.61 -28.79
N SER A 16 -26.10 8.86 -29.35
CA SER A 16 -26.26 9.64 -30.57
C SER A 16 -25.85 11.11 -30.43
N LEU A 17 -25.88 11.64 -29.20
CA LEU A 17 -25.46 13.01 -28.88
C LEU A 17 -23.95 13.13 -28.64
N VAL A 18 -23.23 12.01 -28.52
CA VAL A 18 -21.79 11.96 -28.23
C VAL A 18 -21.03 11.45 -29.45
N PRO A 19 -20.05 12.20 -30.00
CA PRO A 19 -19.24 11.70 -31.11
C PRO A 19 -18.40 10.47 -30.70
N ASP A 20 -18.44 9.41 -31.50
CA ASP A 20 -17.68 8.18 -31.21
C ASP A 20 -16.23 8.23 -31.71
N TYR A 21 -15.35 8.85 -30.93
CA TYR A 21 -13.94 8.93 -31.28
C TYR A 21 -13.20 7.60 -31.09
N ARG A 22 -12.31 7.26 -32.02
CA ARG A 22 -11.35 6.16 -31.82
C ARG A 22 -10.22 6.63 -30.91
N ILE A 23 -10.13 6.02 -29.72
CA ILE A 23 -9.11 6.35 -28.72
C ILE A 23 -8.01 5.28 -28.71
N ASN A 24 -6.77 5.74 -28.87
CA ASN A 24 -5.56 4.94 -28.73
C ASN A 24 -5.11 4.97 -27.27
N LEU A 25 -5.71 4.12 -26.44
CA LEU A 25 -5.33 3.98 -25.05
C LEU A 25 -4.05 3.17 -24.90
N PHE A 26 -3.06 3.76 -24.24
CA PHE A 26 -1.89 3.02 -23.78
C PHE A 26 -2.21 2.36 -22.43
N SER A 27 -2.23 1.04 -22.40
CA SER A 27 -2.61 0.26 -21.20
C SER A 27 -1.48 -0.71 -20.86
N PRO A 28 -0.54 -0.35 -19.97
CA PRO A 28 0.64 -1.17 -19.66
C PRO A 28 0.30 -2.62 -19.30
N ALA A 29 -0.80 -2.83 -18.56
CA ALA A 29 -1.28 -4.16 -18.17
C ALA A 29 -1.60 -5.11 -19.34
N LYS A 30 -1.87 -4.59 -20.55
CA LYS A 30 -2.25 -5.37 -21.74
C LYS A 30 -1.14 -5.51 -22.78
N ILE A 31 -0.06 -4.74 -22.62
CA ILE A 31 1.07 -4.72 -23.56
C ILE A 31 2.08 -5.76 -23.11
N LYS A 32 2.71 -6.48 -24.03
CA LYS A 32 3.72 -7.49 -23.69
C LYS A 32 5.02 -6.84 -23.21
N ASP A 33 5.82 -7.57 -22.44
CA ASP A 33 7.05 -7.01 -21.90
C ASP A 33 8.07 -6.70 -23.00
N GLU A 34 8.11 -7.52 -24.05
CA GLU A 34 8.98 -7.30 -25.22
C GLU A 34 8.64 -5.99 -25.94
N GLU A 35 7.35 -5.65 -26.01
CA GLU A 35 6.88 -4.41 -26.62
C GLU A 35 7.19 -3.19 -25.74
N LEU A 36 7.00 -3.31 -24.42
CA LEU A 36 7.38 -2.27 -23.47
C LEU A 36 8.89 -2.03 -23.45
N ASN A 37 9.70 -3.08 -23.67
CA ASN A 37 11.15 -2.98 -23.73
C ASN A 37 11.67 -2.19 -24.94
N ASN A 38 10.84 -1.95 -25.97
CA ASN A 38 11.20 -1.10 -27.10
C ASN A 38 11.09 0.40 -26.77
N LEU A 39 10.41 0.76 -25.68
CA LEU A 39 10.31 2.14 -25.22
C LEU A 39 11.70 2.66 -24.81
N GLN A 40 12.01 3.86 -25.25
CA GLN A 40 13.26 4.55 -24.93
C GLN A 40 13.09 5.44 -23.69
N SER A 41 14.20 5.89 -23.09
CA SER A 41 14.24 6.69 -21.85
C SER A 41 13.63 5.97 -20.63
N ASN A 42 13.41 6.69 -19.52
CA ASN A 42 12.78 6.15 -18.32
C ASN A 42 11.28 5.79 -18.49
N LEU A 43 10.68 6.06 -19.65
CA LEU A 43 9.29 5.69 -19.91
C LEU A 43 9.07 4.18 -19.82
N ARG A 44 10.05 3.38 -20.26
CA ARG A 44 10.04 1.92 -20.14
C ARG A 44 9.86 1.50 -18.68
N GLU A 45 10.70 2.02 -17.79
CA GLU A 45 10.67 1.71 -16.37
C GLU A 45 9.35 2.14 -15.72
N VAL A 46 8.84 3.34 -16.04
CA VAL A 46 7.53 3.80 -15.56
C VAL A 46 6.41 2.83 -15.97
N MET A 47 6.38 2.40 -17.23
CA MET A 47 5.33 1.51 -17.73
C MET A 47 5.42 0.11 -17.14
N LEU A 48 6.64 -0.45 -17.02
CA LEU A 48 6.87 -1.74 -16.37
C LEU A 48 6.47 -1.68 -14.88
N PHE A 49 6.81 -0.59 -14.20
CA PHE A 49 6.44 -0.42 -12.80
C PHE A 49 4.91 -0.37 -12.64
N ILE A 50 4.21 0.46 -13.40
CA ILE A 50 2.74 0.56 -13.35
C ILE A 50 2.09 -0.79 -13.65
N LYS A 51 2.63 -1.53 -14.64
CA LYS A 51 2.13 -2.87 -14.99
C LYS A 51 2.19 -3.84 -13.82
N TYR A 52 3.28 -3.82 -13.06
CA TYR A 52 3.58 -4.82 -12.04
C TYR A 52 3.42 -4.35 -10.60
N VAL A 53 2.96 -3.12 -10.36
CA VAL A 53 2.83 -2.57 -9.00
C VAL A 53 1.94 -3.41 -8.07
N LYS A 54 0.97 -4.14 -8.62
CA LYS A 54 0.10 -5.05 -7.85
C LYS A 54 0.72 -6.43 -7.60
N ASP A 55 1.73 -6.82 -8.38
CA ASP A 55 2.44 -8.09 -8.23
C ASP A 55 3.73 -7.87 -7.44
N LYS A 56 3.65 -8.05 -6.12
CA LYS A 56 4.75 -7.81 -5.19
C LYS A 56 6.03 -8.58 -5.54
N ARG A 57 5.90 -9.80 -6.06
CA ARG A 57 7.06 -10.64 -6.41
C ARG A 57 7.76 -10.08 -7.64
N LYS A 58 6.98 -9.84 -8.71
CA LYS A 58 7.52 -9.25 -9.94
C LYS A 58 8.08 -7.85 -9.73
N LEU A 59 7.43 -7.02 -8.91
CA LEU A 59 7.93 -5.68 -8.63
C LEU A 59 9.31 -5.73 -7.94
N LYS A 60 9.52 -6.67 -7.02
CA LYS A 60 10.81 -6.86 -6.34
C LYS A 60 11.88 -7.35 -7.32
N GLU A 61 11.55 -8.31 -8.17
CA GLU A 61 12.44 -8.82 -9.22
C GLU A 61 12.84 -7.70 -10.20
N LEU A 62 11.85 -6.98 -10.74
CA LEU A 62 12.06 -5.88 -11.68
C LEU A 62 12.93 -4.77 -11.12
N THR A 63 12.66 -4.36 -9.88
CA THR A 63 13.46 -3.31 -9.25
C THR A 63 14.87 -3.80 -8.96
N SER A 64 15.07 -5.06 -8.56
CA SER A 64 16.38 -5.57 -8.15
C SER A 64 17.30 -5.95 -9.33
N GLU A 65 16.74 -6.49 -10.41
CA GLU A 65 17.52 -7.08 -11.51
C GLU A 65 17.78 -6.11 -12.66
N ASN A 66 16.91 -5.13 -12.87
CA ASN A 66 16.99 -4.23 -14.03
C ASN A 66 17.70 -2.92 -13.65
N SER A 67 18.88 -2.71 -14.25
CA SER A 67 19.75 -1.55 -13.98
C SER A 67 19.07 -0.20 -14.21
N GLY A 68 18.04 -0.14 -15.07
CA GLY A 68 17.23 1.07 -15.29
C GLY A 68 16.53 1.59 -14.03
N PHE A 69 16.24 0.71 -13.06
CA PHE A 69 15.63 1.10 -11.78
C PHE A 69 16.65 1.52 -10.72
N GLN A 70 17.95 1.27 -10.90
CA GLN A 70 18.99 1.66 -9.94
C GLN A 70 19.31 3.16 -10.02
N SER A 71 19.09 3.79 -11.18
CA SER A 71 19.29 5.22 -11.39
C SER A 71 18.21 5.77 -12.32
N LEU A 72 17.00 5.89 -11.77
CA LEU A 72 15.85 6.42 -12.48
C LEU A 72 15.81 7.95 -12.33
N GLU A 73 15.53 8.73 -13.38
CA GLU A 73 15.36 10.17 -13.21
C GLU A 73 14.29 10.50 -12.16
N LEU A 74 14.53 11.52 -11.33
CA LEU A 74 13.60 11.93 -10.27
C LEU A 74 12.18 12.20 -10.81
N LYS A 75 12.05 12.75 -12.03
CA LYS A 75 10.74 13.00 -12.66
C LYS A 75 9.97 11.71 -12.97
N ALA A 76 10.68 10.68 -13.42
CA ALA A 76 10.08 9.37 -13.68
C ALA A 76 9.68 8.68 -12.37
N ALA A 77 10.54 8.75 -11.35
CA ALA A 77 10.22 8.24 -10.00
C ALA A 77 8.97 8.91 -9.40
N ARG A 78 8.88 10.26 -9.49
CA ARG A 78 7.69 11.01 -9.06
C ARG A 78 6.43 10.65 -9.84
N SER A 79 6.57 10.37 -11.13
CA SER A 79 5.45 9.93 -11.97
C SER A 79 4.93 8.56 -11.53
N ILE A 80 5.84 7.62 -11.23
CA ILE A 80 5.49 6.31 -10.66
C ILE A 80 4.74 6.50 -9.34
N ASP A 81 5.29 7.28 -8.41
CA ASP A 81 4.68 7.51 -7.11
C ASP A 81 3.28 8.14 -7.23
N SER A 82 3.15 9.18 -8.04
CA SER A 82 1.88 9.88 -8.25
C SER A 82 0.80 8.99 -8.90
N ILE A 83 1.19 8.11 -9.83
CA ILE A 83 0.25 7.23 -10.53
C ILE A 83 -0.14 6.03 -9.66
N THR A 84 0.82 5.47 -8.92
CA THR A 84 0.61 4.22 -8.18
C THR A 84 0.17 4.42 -6.74
N GLY A 85 0.43 5.59 -6.15
CA GLY A 85 0.02 5.93 -4.78
C GLY A 85 0.74 5.11 -3.71
N ILE A 86 1.94 4.62 -3.99
CA ILE A 86 2.71 3.77 -3.06
C ILE A 86 3.57 4.58 -2.07
N HIS A 87 3.59 5.91 -2.18
CA HIS A 87 4.24 6.84 -1.25
C HIS A 87 5.74 6.56 -1.04
N LEU A 88 6.49 6.50 -2.14
CA LEU A 88 7.94 6.36 -2.09
C LEU A 88 8.60 7.60 -1.47
N ARG A 89 9.64 7.37 -0.66
CA ARG A 89 10.48 8.45 -0.13
C ARG A 89 11.58 8.79 -1.13
N PHE A 90 11.72 10.08 -1.42
CA PHE A 90 12.77 10.62 -2.29
C PHE A 90 13.46 11.79 -1.60
N THR A 91 14.77 11.90 -1.75
CA THR A 91 15.54 13.09 -1.37
C THR A 91 15.46 14.12 -2.52
N GLU A 92 14.92 15.31 -2.26
CA GLU A 92 14.72 16.33 -3.31
C GLU A 92 16.02 16.87 -3.92
N THR A 93 17.16 16.63 -3.26
CA THR A 93 18.48 17.03 -3.73
C THR A 93 19.04 16.12 -4.83
N GLU A 94 18.50 14.92 -5.00
CA GLU A 94 19.02 13.94 -5.95
C GLU A 94 18.44 14.11 -7.36
N ARG A 95 19.30 13.97 -8.37
CA ARG A 95 18.86 14.01 -9.78
C ARG A 95 18.26 12.70 -10.25
N SER A 96 18.71 11.59 -9.67
CA SER A 96 18.21 10.24 -9.94
C SER A 96 17.94 9.52 -8.64
N VAL A 97 17.04 8.54 -8.69
CA VAL A 97 16.54 7.78 -7.55
C VAL A 97 16.89 6.31 -7.76
N ASN A 98 17.40 5.68 -6.71
CA ASN A 98 17.50 4.23 -6.66
C ASN A 98 16.15 3.63 -6.24
N MET A 99 15.39 3.14 -7.21
CA MET A 99 14.06 2.57 -6.96
C MET A 99 14.11 1.26 -6.18
N CYS A 100 15.20 0.49 -6.26
CA CYS A 100 15.37 -0.71 -5.44
C CYS A 100 15.37 -0.33 -3.96
N GLN A 101 16.16 0.70 -3.62
CA GLN A 101 16.24 1.20 -2.26
C GLN A 101 14.91 1.81 -1.82
N ALA A 102 14.29 2.68 -2.62
CA ALA A 102 13.02 3.32 -2.26
C ALA A 102 11.90 2.31 -2.00
N VAL A 103 11.79 1.26 -2.82
CA VAL A 103 10.80 0.19 -2.63
C VAL A 103 11.14 -0.68 -1.41
N GLN A 104 12.42 -0.94 -1.15
CA GLN A 104 12.85 -1.70 0.02
C GLN A 104 12.56 -0.94 1.32
N GLU A 105 12.86 0.37 1.38
CA GLU A 105 12.54 1.24 2.50
C GLU A 105 11.03 1.27 2.78
N MET A 106 10.20 1.36 1.74
CA MET A 106 8.74 1.26 1.88
C MET A 106 8.29 -0.07 2.52
N TYR A 107 8.91 -1.20 2.14
CA TYR A 107 8.62 -2.49 2.78
C TYR A 107 9.08 -2.57 4.23
N ASP A 108 10.21 -1.95 4.56
CA ASP A 108 10.76 -1.95 5.91
C ASP A 108 9.97 -1.02 6.84
N ASP A 109 9.51 0.13 6.35
CA ASP A 109 8.56 1.01 7.06
C ASP A 109 7.26 0.24 7.39
N ALA A 110 6.65 -0.41 6.39
CA ALA A 110 5.43 -1.19 6.61
C ALA A 110 5.63 -2.35 7.60
N ARG A 111 6.83 -2.97 7.61
CA ARG A 111 7.18 -4.01 8.58
C ARG A 111 7.33 -3.42 9.99
N ALA A 112 7.98 -2.27 10.12
CA ALA A 112 8.17 -1.59 11.40
C ALA A 112 6.82 -1.17 12.01
N GLU A 113 5.94 -0.58 11.20
CA GLU A 113 4.58 -0.23 11.60
C GLU A 113 3.79 -1.48 12.03
N GLY A 114 3.86 -2.56 11.26
CA GLY A 114 3.21 -3.83 11.60
C GLY A 114 3.73 -4.44 12.91
N HIS A 115 5.03 -4.37 13.18
CA HIS A 115 5.61 -4.82 14.45
C HIS A 115 5.16 -3.97 15.63
N LEU A 116 5.08 -2.65 15.45
CA LEU A 116 4.61 -1.75 16.50
C LEU A 116 3.13 -2.01 16.80
N ALA A 117 2.28 -2.07 15.77
CA ALA A 117 0.87 -2.37 15.88
C ALA A 117 0.64 -3.73 16.58
N GLY A 118 1.34 -4.77 16.16
CA GLY A 118 1.24 -6.10 16.78
C GLY A 118 1.71 -6.12 18.23
N ARG A 119 2.75 -5.34 18.60
CA ARG A 119 3.13 -5.20 20.02
C ARG A 119 2.06 -4.49 20.83
N THR A 120 1.48 -3.41 20.30
CA THR A 120 0.44 -2.67 21.02
C THR A 120 -0.83 -3.50 21.20
N GLU A 121 -1.27 -4.21 20.16
CA GLU A 121 -2.40 -5.13 20.22
C GLU A 121 -2.13 -6.26 21.21
N GLY A 122 -0.95 -6.89 21.13
CA GLY A 122 -0.59 -7.97 22.05
C GLY A 122 -0.52 -7.54 23.52
N LEU A 123 -0.08 -6.31 23.80
CA LEU A 123 -0.10 -5.76 25.16
C LEU A 123 -1.53 -5.49 25.65
N GLN A 124 -2.40 -4.97 24.78
CA GLN A 124 -3.81 -4.75 25.10
C GLN A 124 -4.55 -6.07 25.36
N ASP A 125 -4.36 -7.06 24.49
CA ASP A 125 -4.95 -8.39 24.64
C ASP A 125 -4.45 -9.08 25.91
N HIS A 126 -3.14 -8.98 26.19
CA HIS A 126 -2.57 -9.53 27.42
C HIS A 126 -3.16 -8.86 28.66
N ALA A 127 -3.28 -7.53 28.67
CA ALA A 127 -3.89 -6.78 29.76
C ALA A 127 -5.35 -7.21 29.98
N LEU A 128 -6.13 -7.32 28.90
CA LEU A 128 -7.53 -7.75 28.92
C LEU A 128 -7.70 -9.18 29.46
N LEU A 129 -6.94 -10.14 28.94
CA LEU A 129 -6.98 -11.54 29.37
C LEU A 129 -6.53 -11.69 30.83
N THR A 130 -5.55 -10.91 31.26
CA THR A 130 -5.09 -10.87 32.65
C THR A 130 -6.21 -10.39 33.56
N ALA A 131 -6.86 -9.26 33.22
CA ALA A 131 -7.97 -8.74 34.00
C ALA A 131 -9.15 -9.72 34.08
N GLN A 132 -9.53 -10.34 32.96
CA GLN A 132 -10.60 -11.34 32.92
C GLN A 132 -10.31 -12.53 33.83
N ARG A 133 -9.10 -13.10 33.77
CA ARG A 133 -8.71 -14.23 34.65
C ARG A 133 -8.70 -13.85 36.13
N MET A 134 -8.29 -12.63 36.45
CA MET A 134 -8.26 -12.16 37.84
C MET A 134 -9.67 -11.87 38.38
N LEU A 135 -10.61 -11.46 37.52
CA LEU A 135 -12.02 -11.25 37.90
C LEU A 135 -12.73 -12.56 38.28
N GLU A 136 -12.28 -13.71 37.78
CA GLU A 136 -12.78 -15.03 38.20
C GLU A 136 -12.43 -15.38 39.65
N ASP A 137 -11.42 -14.72 40.24
CA ASP A 137 -10.94 -14.97 41.59
C ASP A 137 -11.38 -13.86 42.55
N SER A 138 -12.25 -14.20 43.51
CA SER A 138 -12.83 -13.26 44.47
C SER A 138 -11.83 -12.61 45.43
N ARG A 139 -10.54 -12.97 45.37
CA ARG A 139 -9.47 -12.42 46.22
C ARG A 139 -8.97 -11.06 45.74
N PHE A 140 -9.19 -10.70 44.47
CA PHE A 140 -8.66 -9.45 43.92
C PHE A 140 -9.72 -8.35 43.89
N SER A 141 -9.37 -7.17 44.41
CA SER A 141 -10.20 -5.98 44.24
C SER A 141 -10.08 -5.42 42.82
N PRO A 142 -11.07 -4.67 42.30
CA PRO A 142 -10.97 -3.99 41.01
C PRO A 142 -9.73 -3.10 40.89
N GLU A 143 -9.30 -2.48 41.99
CA GLU A 143 -8.09 -1.66 42.09
C GLU A 143 -6.82 -2.50 41.93
N ASP A 144 -6.77 -3.68 42.55
CA ASP A 144 -5.67 -4.64 42.38
C ASP A 144 -5.62 -5.13 40.93
N ILE A 145 -6.76 -5.47 40.34
CA ILE A 145 -6.85 -5.95 38.95
C ILE A 145 -6.37 -4.88 37.97
N SER A 146 -6.78 -3.63 38.15
CA SER A 146 -6.27 -2.51 37.35
C SER A 146 -4.74 -2.38 37.46
N ARG A 147 -4.20 -2.48 38.68
CA ARG A 147 -2.75 -2.41 38.92
C ARG A 147 -1.97 -3.56 38.27
N PHE A 148 -2.47 -4.79 38.34
CA PHE A 148 -1.78 -5.97 37.83
C PHE A 148 -1.93 -6.18 36.33
N SER A 149 -3.12 -5.88 35.78
CA SER A 149 -3.38 -6.00 34.33
C SER A 149 -2.83 -4.82 33.53
N GLY A 150 -2.70 -3.64 34.15
CA GLY A 150 -2.37 -2.40 33.45
C GLY A 150 -3.56 -1.76 32.74
N LEU A 151 -4.78 -2.30 32.88
CA LEU A 151 -6.00 -1.67 32.39
C LEU A 151 -6.45 -0.51 33.30
N PRO A 152 -7.06 0.55 32.74
CA PRO A 152 -7.72 1.58 33.54
C PRO A 152 -8.82 0.98 34.41
N LEU A 153 -8.98 1.50 35.63
CA LEU A 153 -10.00 1.04 36.57
C LEU A 153 -11.41 1.07 35.97
N GLU A 154 -11.73 2.10 35.18
CA GLU A 154 -13.02 2.21 34.49
C GLU A 154 -13.31 1.02 33.57
N ASP A 155 -12.29 0.52 32.86
CA ASP A 155 -12.46 -0.60 31.94
C ASP A 155 -12.55 -1.94 32.68
N VAL A 156 -11.85 -2.08 33.81
CA VAL A 156 -12.01 -3.23 34.71
C VAL A 156 -13.43 -3.29 35.30
N LEU A 157 -13.99 -2.15 35.69
CA LEU A 157 -15.36 -2.08 36.20
C LEU A 157 -16.39 -2.48 35.12
N LYS A 158 -16.24 -1.98 33.89
CA LYS A 158 -17.08 -2.40 32.75
C LYS A 158 -16.98 -3.91 32.48
N LEU A 159 -15.81 -4.51 32.65
CA LEU A 159 -15.61 -5.96 32.47
C LEU A 159 -16.30 -6.79 33.55
N ARG A 160 -16.46 -6.25 34.75
CA ARG A 160 -17.17 -6.91 35.87
C ARG A 160 -18.69 -6.86 35.74
N GLU A 161 -19.22 -5.82 35.07
CA GLU A 161 -20.66 -5.64 34.86
C GLU A 161 -21.23 -6.50 33.71
N LYS A 162 -20.35 -7.13 32.91
CA LYS A 162 -20.72 -8.10 31.87
C LYS A 162 -20.90 -9.49 32.44
#